data_AF-A0A2M9ZR58-F1
#
_entry.id   AF-A0A2M9ZR58-F1
#
_cell.length_a   1.000
_cell.length_b   1.000
_cell.length_c   1.000
_cell.angle_alpha   90.00
_cell.angle_beta   90.00
_cell.angle_gamma   90.00
#
_symmetry.space_group_name_H-M   'P 1'
#
loop_
_entity.id
_entity.type
_entity.pdbx_description
1 polymer ?
#
loop_
_entity_poly.entity_id
_entity_poly.type
_entity_poly.pdbx_seq_one_letter_code
_entity_poly.pdbx_strand_id
1 'polypeptide(L)'
;MKLEKFLEKFAALKSKIWDLISPYYEKAISILKSEQFLIYLVTLPLFGNWLIGLTFYSDRKEVIFYSKLSFLNTIYFLSILALSLPISWIPLVGVWLANLVHLSAICLYLGLSGFLLYNYAKGKKLVPKLPAEHLALLEKKLF
;
A
#
# COMPACT_ATOMS: atom_id res chain seq x y z
N MET A 1 -42.04 32.82 0.43
CA MET A 1 -41.67 33.50 -0.84
C MET A 1 -40.18 33.80 -1.03
N LYS A 2 -39.46 34.53 -0.14
CA LYS A 2 -38.01 34.81 -0.35
C LYS A 2 -37.11 33.57 -0.14
N LEU A 3 -37.45 32.72 0.83
CA LEU A 3 -36.69 31.50 1.14
C LEU A 3 -36.85 30.43 0.05
N GLU A 4 -38.06 30.23 -0.47
CA GLU A 4 -38.32 29.25 -1.54
C GLU A 4 -37.53 29.57 -2.82
N LYS A 5 -37.55 30.84 -3.27
CA LYS A 5 -36.73 31.29 -4.40
C LYS A 5 -35.22 31.13 -4.17
N PHE A 6 -34.77 31.26 -2.92
CA PHE A 6 -33.37 31.02 -2.58
C PHE A 6 -33.03 29.52 -2.66
N LEU A 7 -33.90 28.65 -2.12
CA LEU A 7 -33.72 27.20 -2.17
C LEU A 7 -33.76 26.66 -3.61
N GLU A 8 -34.64 27.19 -4.47
CA GLU A 8 -34.67 26.85 -5.90
C GLU A 8 -33.38 27.24 -6.62
N LYS A 9 -32.88 28.46 -6.38
CA LYS A 9 -31.60 28.92 -6.94
C LYS A 9 -30.42 28.09 -6.44
N PHE A 10 -30.42 27.71 -5.16
CA PHE A 10 -29.38 26.88 -4.59
C PHE A 10 -29.42 25.45 -5.15
N ALA A 11 -30.60 24.86 -5.32
CA ALA A 11 -30.76 23.56 -5.95
C ALA A 11 -30.29 23.56 -7.41
N ALA A 12 -30.63 24.61 -8.17
CA ALA A 12 -30.16 24.79 -9.54
C ALA A 12 -28.63 24.96 -9.61
N LEU A 13 -28.04 25.72 -8.68
CA LEU A 13 -26.60 25.89 -8.59
C LEU A 13 -25.91 24.57 -8.23
N LYS A 14 -26.44 23.83 -7.25
CA LYS A 14 -25.94 22.51 -6.85
C LYS A 14 -26.00 21.52 -8.02
N SER A 15 -27.10 21.47 -8.76
CA SER A 15 -27.24 20.62 -9.95
C SER A 15 -26.18 20.98 -10.98
N LYS A 16 -26.04 22.27 -11.32
CA LYS A 16 -25.06 22.72 -12.33
C LYS A 16 -23.62 22.43 -11.93
N ILE A 17 -23.29 22.57 -10.64
CA ILE A 17 -21.98 22.20 -10.09
C ILE A 17 -21.78 20.69 -10.16
N TRP A 18 -22.81 19.92 -9.80
CA TRP A 18 -22.76 18.46 -9.87
C TRP A 18 -22.59 17.97 -11.30
N ASP A 19 -23.32 18.50 -12.28
CA ASP A 19 -23.20 18.14 -13.70
C ASP A 19 -21.79 18.44 -14.25
N LEU A 20 -21.12 19.45 -13.70
CA LEU A 20 -19.75 19.80 -14.06
C LEU A 20 -18.71 18.88 -13.40
N ILE A 21 -18.98 18.40 -12.18
CA ILE A 21 -18.04 17.59 -11.38
C ILE A 21 -18.26 16.08 -11.58
N SER A 22 -19.49 15.65 -11.85
CA SER A 22 -19.90 14.24 -11.92
C SER A 22 -19.05 13.42 -12.90
N PRO A 23 -18.67 13.91 -14.11
CA PRO A 23 -17.86 13.10 -15.01
C PRO A 23 -16.45 12.85 -14.46
N TYR A 24 -15.88 13.83 -13.75
CA TYR A 24 -14.58 13.70 -13.10
C TYR A 24 -14.66 12.81 -11.87
N TYR A 25 -15.75 12.91 -11.10
CA TYR A 25 -16.01 12.05 -9.95
C TYR A 25 -16.16 10.59 -10.37
N GLU A 26 -16.95 10.31 -11.40
CA GLU A 26 -17.12 8.96 -11.95
C GLU A 26 -15.81 8.40 -12.49
N LYS A 27 -15.03 9.22 -13.20
CA LYS A 27 -13.69 8.85 -13.67
C LYS A 27 -12.72 8.59 -12.52
N ALA A 28 -12.76 9.39 -11.46
CA ALA A 28 -11.93 9.18 -10.28
C ALA A 28 -12.30 7.86 -9.59
N ILE A 29 -13.59 7.58 -9.41
CA ILE A 29 -14.06 6.31 -8.85
C ILE A 29 -13.64 5.12 -9.71
N SER A 30 -13.75 5.22 -11.03
CA SER A 30 -13.35 4.12 -11.92
C SER A 30 -11.85 3.82 -11.83
N ILE A 31 -11.01 4.87 -11.73
CA ILE A 31 -9.57 4.72 -11.51
C ILE A 31 -9.30 4.09 -10.14
N LEU A 32 -9.93 4.59 -9.07
CA LEU A 32 -9.73 4.08 -7.70
C LEU A 32 -10.13 2.61 -7.55
N LYS A 33 -11.07 2.13 -8.37
CA LYS A 33 -11.51 0.72 -8.40
C LYS A 33 -10.77 -0.13 -9.43
N SER A 34 -9.88 0.46 -10.22
CA SER A 34 -9.08 -0.29 -11.19
C SER A 34 -8.10 -1.21 -10.46
N GLU A 35 -7.90 -2.41 -11.02
CA GLU A 35 -6.97 -3.38 -10.43
C GLU A 35 -5.54 -2.83 -10.36
N GLN A 36 -5.10 -2.12 -11.40
CA GLN A 36 -3.79 -1.48 -11.43
C GLN A 36 -3.60 -0.48 -10.28
N PHE A 37 -4.58 0.40 -10.05
CA PHE A 37 -4.49 1.35 -8.94
C PHE A 37 -4.45 0.63 -7.60
N LEU A 38 -5.29 -0.38 -7.41
CA LEU A 38 -5.32 -1.15 -6.16
C LEU A 38 -4.00 -1.88 -5.91
N ILE A 39 -3.41 -2.50 -6.92
CA ILE A 39 -2.09 -3.15 -6.81
C ILE A 39 -1.02 -2.13 -6.44
N TYR A 40 -1.02 -0.95 -7.08
CA TYR A 40 -0.10 0.12 -6.68
C TYR A 40 -0.33 0.54 -5.24
N LEU A 41 -1.58 0.79 -4.85
CA LEU A 41 -1.95 1.20 -3.51
C LEU A 41 -1.46 0.21 -2.44
N VAL A 42 -1.72 -1.08 -2.61
CA VAL A 42 -1.36 -2.11 -1.61
C VAL A 42 0.13 -2.42 -1.59
N THR A 43 0.88 -2.11 -2.66
CA THR A 43 2.33 -2.37 -2.77
C THR A 43 3.18 -1.18 -2.31
N LEU A 44 2.60 0.02 -2.25
CA LEU A 44 3.29 1.21 -1.75
C LEU A 44 3.86 0.94 -0.35
N PRO A 45 5.07 1.48 -0.04
CA PRO A 45 5.71 1.31 1.26
C PRO A 45 5.05 2.20 2.33
N LEU A 46 3.73 2.14 2.44
CA LEU A 46 2.93 2.84 3.41
C LEU A 46 2.42 1.81 4.40
N PHE A 47 2.69 2.06 5.68
CA PHE A 47 2.34 1.13 6.74
C PHE A 47 0.83 0.86 6.74
N GLY A 48 0.44 -0.42 6.62
CA GLY A 48 -0.96 -0.86 6.68
C GLY A 48 -1.72 -0.86 5.35
N ASN A 49 -1.15 -0.37 4.24
CA ASN A 49 -1.86 -0.40 2.94
C ASN A 49 -2.21 -1.82 2.46
N TRP A 50 -1.37 -2.79 2.80
CA TRP A 50 -1.60 -4.20 2.51
C TRP A 50 -2.95 -4.72 3.07
N LEU A 51 -3.42 -4.18 4.20
CA LEU A 51 -4.70 -4.54 4.81
C LEU A 51 -5.89 -4.19 3.92
N ILE A 52 -5.78 -3.15 3.09
CA ILE A 52 -6.87 -2.71 2.23
C ILE A 52 -7.25 -3.83 1.26
N GLY A 53 -6.26 -4.44 0.61
CA GLY A 53 -6.49 -5.55 -0.31
C GLY A 53 -6.98 -6.81 0.39
N LEU A 54 -6.43 -7.14 1.57
CA LEU A 54 -6.86 -8.33 2.33
C LEU A 54 -8.29 -8.21 2.86
N THR A 55 -8.71 -7.00 3.27
CA THR A 55 -10.00 -6.78 3.93
C THR A 55 -11.12 -6.46 2.94
N PHE A 56 -10.87 -5.61 1.93
CA PHE A 56 -11.92 -5.06 1.07
C PHE A 56 -11.93 -5.62 -0.35
N TYR A 57 -10.87 -6.31 -0.78
CA TYR A 57 -10.70 -6.81 -2.15
C TYR A 57 -10.28 -8.28 -2.18
N SER A 58 -10.84 -9.08 -1.27
CA SER A 58 -10.54 -10.51 -1.11
C SER A 58 -11.03 -11.40 -2.27
N ASP A 59 -11.81 -10.85 -3.20
CA ASP A 59 -12.22 -11.46 -4.45
C ASP A 59 -11.18 -11.28 -5.57
N ARG A 60 -10.25 -10.32 -5.43
CA ARG A 60 -9.27 -9.96 -6.45
C ARG A 60 -7.93 -10.63 -6.22
N LYS A 61 -7.71 -11.76 -6.89
CA LYS A 61 -6.51 -12.61 -6.74
C LYS A 61 -5.19 -11.84 -6.85
N GLU A 62 -5.05 -10.95 -7.85
CA GLU A 62 -3.81 -10.20 -8.02
C GLU A 62 -3.60 -9.17 -6.89
N VAL A 63 -4.64 -8.45 -6.51
CA VAL A 63 -4.58 -7.49 -5.39
C VAL A 63 -4.17 -8.20 -4.09
N ILE A 64 -4.76 -9.36 -3.80
CA ILE A 64 -4.41 -10.17 -2.62
C ILE A 64 -2.95 -10.62 -2.66
N PHE A 65 -2.48 -11.09 -3.81
CA PHE A 65 -1.09 -11.53 -3.96
C PHE A 65 -0.11 -10.40 -3.62
N TYR A 66 -0.31 -9.21 -4.19
CA TYR A 66 0.51 -8.04 -3.89
C TYR A 66 0.33 -7.54 -2.46
N SER A 67 -0.88 -7.62 -1.90
CA SER A 67 -1.14 -7.35 -0.48
C SER A 67 -0.34 -8.27 0.44
N LYS A 68 -0.32 -9.59 0.17
CA LYS A 68 0.45 -10.54 0.97
C LYS A 68 1.96 -10.30 0.87
N LEU A 69 2.46 -9.96 -0.33
CA LEU A 69 3.86 -9.55 -0.51
C LEU A 69 4.20 -8.28 0.25
N SER A 70 3.32 -7.27 0.21
CA SER A 70 3.53 -6.04 0.98
C SER A 70 3.45 -6.30 2.48
N PHE A 71 2.57 -7.19 2.93
CA PHE A 71 2.51 -7.62 4.33
C PHE A 71 3.81 -8.32 4.75
N LEU A 72 4.32 -9.24 3.93
CA LEU A 72 5.62 -9.88 4.14
C LEU A 72 6.76 -8.84 4.21
N ASN A 73 6.74 -7.84 3.33
CA ASN A 73 7.71 -6.74 3.35
C ASN A 73 7.61 -5.93 4.66
N THR A 74 6.40 -5.67 5.16
CA THR A 74 6.20 -5.06 6.48
C THR A 74 6.75 -5.95 7.61
N ILE A 75 6.57 -7.27 7.55
CA ILE A 75 7.14 -8.20 8.53
C ILE A 75 8.66 -8.13 8.53
N TYR A 76 9.32 -8.11 7.36
CA TYR A 76 10.77 -7.92 7.28
C TYR A 76 11.20 -6.62 7.93
N PHE A 77 10.54 -5.52 7.58
CA PHE A 77 10.85 -4.20 8.12
C PHE A 77 10.77 -4.20 9.66
N LEU A 78 9.65 -4.67 10.22
CA LEU A 78 9.45 -4.73 11.66
C LEU A 78 10.43 -5.68 12.36
N SER A 79 10.75 -6.82 11.73
CA SER A 79 11.69 -7.79 12.30
C SER A 79 13.11 -7.22 12.37
N ILE A 80 13.56 -6.52 11.32
CA ILE A 80 14.88 -5.88 11.29
C ILE A 80 14.94 -4.71 12.28
N LEU A 81 13.86 -3.92 12.39
CA LEU A 81 13.75 -2.90 13.44
C LEU A 81 13.79 -3.50 14.84
N ALA A 82 13.13 -4.63 15.08
CA ALA A 82 13.19 -5.30 16.38
C ALA A 82 14.61 -5.80 16.68
N LEU A 83 15.35 -6.26 15.67
CA LEU A 83 16.75 -6.67 15.80
C LEU A 83 17.69 -5.52 16.13
N SER A 84 17.36 -4.27 15.77
CA SER A 84 18.22 -3.13 16.11
C SER A 84 18.25 -2.83 17.61
N LEU A 85 17.19 -3.19 18.35
CA LEU A 85 17.09 -3.00 19.80
C LEU A 85 18.21 -3.73 20.57
N PRO A 86 18.37 -5.06 20.47
CA PRO A 86 19.47 -5.74 21.17
C PRO A 86 20.85 -5.31 20.64
N ILE A 87 20.98 -4.96 19.35
CA ILE A 87 22.24 -4.46 18.78
C ILE A 87 22.64 -3.13 19.42
N SER A 88 21.68 -2.28 19.76
CA SER A 88 21.94 -0.99 20.42
C SER A 88 22.60 -1.13 21.79
N TRP A 89 22.46 -2.30 22.44
CA TRP A 89 23.05 -2.56 23.76
C TRP A 89 24.51 -2.98 23.71
N ILE A 90 25.10 -3.18 22.52
CA ILE A 90 26.53 -3.50 22.40
C ILE A 90 27.35 -2.28 22.86
N PRO A 91 28.25 -2.43 23.85
CA PRO A 91 29.10 -1.33 24.30
C PRO A 91 29.94 -0.74 23.16
N LEU A 92 30.19 0.57 23.21
CA LEU A 92 31.02 1.36 22.28
C LEU A 92 30.47 1.51 20.86
N VAL A 93 29.95 0.45 20.23
CA VAL A 93 29.57 0.44 18.81
C VAL A 93 28.07 0.24 18.56
N GLY A 94 27.30 -0.13 19.58
CA GLY A 94 25.90 -0.57 19.43
C GLY A 94 24.99 0.48 18.80
N VAL A 95 25.10 1.75 19.19
CA VAL A 95 24.28 2.85 18.63
C VAL A 95 24.53 3.01 17.12
N TRP A 96 25.80 2.95 16.69
CA TRP A 96 26.14 3.08 15.28
C TRP A 96 25.64 1.88 14.47
N LEU A 97 25.85 0.65 14.98
CA LEU A 97 25.36 -0.57 14.36
C LEU A 97 23.83 -0.59 14.26
N ALA A 98 23.13 -0.19 15.33
CA ALA A 98 21.68 -0.10 15.33
C ALA A 98 21.18 0.85 14.23
N ASN A 99 21.80 2.03 14.07
CA ASN A 99 21.45 2.99 13.01
C ASN A 99 21.66 2.42 11.60
N LEU A 100 22.72 1.64 11.37
CA LEU A 100 22.91 0.94 10.09
C LEU A 100 21.84 -0.13 9.85
N VAL A 101 21.42 -0.83 10.89
CA VAL A 101 20.32 -1.81 10.82
C VAL A 101 18.99 -1.11 10.53
N HIS A 102 18.73 0.04 11.15
CA HIS A 102 17.57 0.87 10.81
C HIS A 102 17.59 1.31 9.35
N LEU A 103 18.72 1.82 8.87
CA LEU A 103 18.87 2.25 7.48
C LEU A 103 18.67 1.08 6.52
N SER A 104 19.25 -0.09 6.81
CA SER A 104 19.07 -1.27 5.97
C SER A 104 17.61 -1.72 5.93
N ALA A 105 16.87 -1.67 7.05
CA ALA A 105 15.44 -1.94 7.09
C ALA A 105 14.66 -1.01 6.14
N ILE A 106 14.94 0.29 6.19
CA ILE A 106 14.30 1.29 5.31
C ILE A 106 14.63 1.02 3.85
N CYS A 107 15.90 0.79 3.52
CA CYS A 107 16.32 0.48 2.16
C CYS A 107 15.66 -0.80 1.62
N LEU A 108 15.53 -1.83 2.45
CA LEU A 108 14.92 -3.10 2.07
C LEU A 108 13.42 -2.93 1.85
N TYR A 109 12.75 -2.21 2.75
CA TYR A 109 11.32 -1.92 2.66
C TYR A 109 10.97 -1.13 1.39
N LEU A 110 11.67 -0.01 1.15
CA LEU A 110 11.50 0.81 -0.05
C LEU A 110 11.93 0.07 -1.31
N GLY A 111 13.04 -0.67 -1.25
CA GLY A 111 13.62 -1.40 -2.38
C GLY A 111 12.70 -2.50 -2.89
N LEU A 112 12.14 -3.31 -1.98
CA LEU A 112 11.18 -4.37 -2.37
C LEU A 112 9.87 -3.78 -2.90
N SER A 113 9.31 -2.76 -2.26
CA SER A 113 8.11 -2.08 -2.78
C SER A 113 8.36 -1.48 -4.16
N GLY A 114 9.48 -0.76 -4.34
CA GLY A 114 9.86 -0.18 -5.62
C GLY A 114 10.09 -1.24 -6.71
N PHE A 115 10.75 -2.35 -6.36
CA PHE A 115 10.96 -3.48 -7.27
C PHE A 115 9.64 -4.10 -7.73
N LEU A 116 8.72 -4.36 -6.81
CA LEU A 116 7.40 -4.93 -7.11
C LEU A 116 6.57 -4.00 -8.00
N LEU A 117 6.54 -2.71 -7.68
CA LEU A 117 5.85 -1.68 -8.47
C LEU A 117 6.44 -1.57 -9.87
N TYR A 118 7.77 -1.51 -9.99
CA TYR A 118 8.47 -1.43 -11.26
C TYR A 118 8.18 -2.64 -12.14
N ASN A 119 8.26 -3.84 -11.57
CA ASN A 119 8.01 -5.07 -12.31
C ASN A 119 6.56 -5.13 -12.81
N TYR A 120 5.60 -4.84 -11.94
CA TYR A 120 4.19 -4.79 -12.32
C TYR A 120 3.95 -3.76 -13.44
N ALA A 121 4.51 -2.55 -13.32
CA ALA A 121 4.41 -1.51 -14.35
C ALA A 121 5.02 -1.92 -15.70
N LYS A 122 6.01 -2.82 -15.70
CA LYS A 122 6.62 -3.40 -16.90
C LYS A 122 5.93 -4.68 -17.39
N GLY A 123 4.81 -5.09 -16.80
CA GLY A 123 4.13 -6.34 -17.11
C GLY A 123 4.90 -7.59 -16.70
N LYS A 124 5.95 -7.43 -15.88
CA LYS A 124 6.77 -8.54 -15.36
C LYS A 124 6.21 -8.95 -13.99
N LYS A 125 5.89 -10.22 -13.81
CA LYS A 125 5.43 -10.75 -12.50
C LYS A 125 6.59 -11.40 -11.74
N LEU A 126 7.71 -10.69 -11.68
CA LEU A 126 8.92 -11.19 -11.03
C LEU A 126 8.89 -10.82 -9.56
N VAL A 127 8.99 -11.87 -8.73
CA VAL A 127 9.21 -11.76 -7.29
C VAL A 127 10.58 -12.38 -7.01
N PRO A 128 11.44 -11.75 -6.17
CA PRO A 128 12.72 -12.36 -5.85
C PRO A 128 12.49 -13.70 -5.14
N LYS A 129 13.38 -14.67 -5.39
CA LYS A 129 13.21 -16.06 -4.94
C LYS A 129 12.92 -16.17 -3.43
N LEU A 130 13.69 -15.46 -2.61
CA LEU A 130 13.56 -15.52 -1.14
C LEU A 130 12.19 -14.97 -0.65
N PRO A 131 11.73 -13.77 -1.06
CA PRO A 131 10.35 -13.33 -0.84
C PRO A 131 9.28 -14.33 -1.31
N ALA A 132 9.47 -15.02 -2.42
CA ALA A 132 8.49 -16.01 -2.90
C ALA A 132 8.40 -17.24 -1.98
N GLU A 133 9.54 -17.76 -1.52
CA GLU A 133 9.59 -18.88 -0.58
C GLU A 133 8.97 -18.52 0.78
N HIS A 134 9.31 -17.33 1.30
CA HIS A 134 8.76 -16.84 2.54
C HIS A 134 7.28 -16.50 2.43
N LEU A 135 6.81 -16.05 1.27
CA LEU A 135 5.38 -15.85 1.00
C LEU A 135 4.65 -17.20 1.08
N ALA A 136 5.15 -18.25 0.45
CA ALA A 136 4.54 -19.57 0.52
C ALA A 136 4.46 -20.11 1.96
N LEU A 137 5.50 -19.86 2.77
CA LEU A 137 5.48 -20.19 4.19
C LEU A 137 4.44 -19.37 4.99
N LEU A 138 4.36 -18.07 4.69
CA LEU A 138 3.41 -17.15 5.32
C LEU A 138 1.96 -17.58 5.01
N GLU A 139 1.70 -17.91 3.75
CA GLU A 139 0.41 -18.42 3.30
C GLU A 139 0.04 -19.68 4.08
N LYS A 140 0.90 -20.68 4.13
CA LYS A 140 0.63 -21.92 4.89
C LYS A 140 0.28 -21.69 6.37
N LYS A 141 0.79 -20.63 7.00
CA LYS A 141 0.63 -20.39 8.44
C LYS A 141 -0.51 -19.45 8.80
N LEU A 142 -0.83 -18.50 7.92
CA LEU A 142 -1.72 -17.38 8.25
C LEU A 142 -2.90 -17.21 7.28
N PHE A 143 -2.92 -17.91 6.15
CA PHE A 143 -3.95 -17.81 5.11
C PHE A 143 -4.46 -19.20 4.70
#